data_AF-A0A353T1I5-F1
#
_entry.id   AF-A0A353T1I5-F1
#
_cell.length_a   1.000
_cell.length_b   1.000
_cell.length_c   1.000
_cell.angle_alpha   90.00
_cell.angle_beta   90.00
_cell.angle_gamma   90.00
#
_symmetry.space_group_name_H-M   'P 1'
#
loop_
_entity.id
_entity.type
_entity.pdbx_description
1 polymer ?
#
loop_
_entity_poly.entity_id
_entity_poly.type
_entity_poly.pdbx_seq_one_letter_code
_entity_poly.pdbx_strand_id
1 'polypeptide(L)'
;MVAEYGTDILITKGNYSSWIADGAKEAGMPAQSIYHFPENRGVIRWMKDGLSGGDRILIKGSRAMKMEEIVAYLKGGDFFG
;
A
#
# COMPACT_ATOMS: atom_id res chain seq x y z
N MET A 1 -15.28 -3.32 -2.31
CA MET A 1 -14.03 -4.09 -2.13
C MET A 1 -12.95 -3.52 -3.05
N VAL A 2 -11.65 -3.71 -2.82
CA VAL A 2 -10.62 -3.09 -3.70
C VAL A 2 -10.65 -3.67 -5.13
N ALA A 3 -10.91 -4.98 -5.26
CA ALA A 3 -11.02 -5.64 -6.56
C ALA A 3 -12.18 -5.12 -7.45
N GLU A 4 -13.25 -4.60 -6.85
CA GLU A 4 -14.45 -4.14 -7.57
C GLU A 4 -14.30 -2.73 -8.17
N TYR A 5 -13.30 -1.95 -7.74
CA TYR A 5 -13.18 -0.53 -8.08
C TYR A 5 -12.08 -0.23 -9.13
N GLY A 6 -11.64 -1.25 -9.89
CA GLY A 6 -10.63 -1.08 -10.93
C GLY A 6 -9.27 -0.65 -10.36
N THR A 7 -8.94 -1.10 -9.15
CA THR A 7 -7.63 -0.83 -8.54
C THR A 7 -6.60 -1.82 -9.08
N ASP A 8 -5.50 -1.33 -9.64
CA ASP A 8 -4.46 -2.17 -10.24
C ASP A 8 -3.52 -2.82 -9.21
N ILE A 9 -3.31 -2.13 -8.07
CA ILE A 9 -2.35 -2.52 -7.04
C ILE A 9 -2.96 -2.35 -5.65
N LEU A 10 -2.82 -3.38 -4.81
CA LEU A 10 -3.15 -3.33 -3.39
C LEU A 10 -1.90 -3.53 -2.55
N ILE A 11 -1.60 -2.55 -1.68
CA ILE A 11 -0.57 -2.70 -0.66
C ILE A 11 -1.22 -2.81 0.71
N THR A 12 -0.88 -3.87 1.43
CA THR A 12 -1.31 -4.10 2.82
C THR A 12 -0.14 -3.90 3.77
N LYS A 13 -0.39 -3.29 4.92
CA LYS A 13 0.63 -2.99 5.93
C LYS A 13 0.26 -3.56 7.30
N GLY A 14 1.22 -4.22 7.95
CA GLY A 14 1.16 -4.66 9.34
C GLY A 14 0.92 -6.16 9.53
N ASN A 15 1.44 -6.71 10.62
CA ASN A 15 1.54 -8.16 10.88
C ASN A 15 0.21 -8.93 10.85
N TYR A 16 -0.92 -8.25 11.03
CA TYR A 16 -2.25 -8.86 11.03
C TYR A 16 -3.05 -8.56 9.77
N SER A 17 -2.43 -8.11 8.67
CA SER A 17 -3.14 -7.70 7.45
C SER A 17 -3.18 -8.75 6.33
N SER A 18 -2.70 -9.97 6.58
CA SER A 18 -2.75 -11.07 5.60
C SER A 18 -4.16 -11.38 5.11
N TRP A 19 -5.16 -11.30 5.99
CA TRP A 19 -6.57 -11.49 5.65
C TRP A 19 -7.13 -10.51 4.60
N ILE A 20 -6.52 -9.33 4.44
CA ILE A 20 -6.92 -8.32 3.44
C ILE A 20 -6.37 -8.72 2.08
N ALA A 21 -5.14 -9.23 2.05
CA ALA A 21 -4.56 -9.80 0.85
C ALA A 21 -5.36 -11.02 0.39
N ASP A 22 -5.74 -11.90 1.32
CA ASP A 22 -6.50 -13.09 0.99
C ASP A 22 -7.92 -12.75 0.51
N GLY A 23 -8.63 -11.84 1.19
CA GLY A 23 -9.93 -11.37 0.71
C GLY A 23 -9.87 -10.67 -0.66
N ALA A 24 -8.78 -9.98 -0.98
CA ALA A 24 -8.58 -9.40 -2.31
C ALA A 24 -8.35 -10.45 -3.40
N LYS A 25 -7.57 -11.51 -3.10
CA LYS A 25 -7.40 -12.66 -4.01
C LYS A 25 -8.72 -13.36 -4.27
N GLU A 26 -9.49 -13.62 -3.20
CA GLU A 26 -10.82 -14.25 -3.29
C GLU A 26 -11.79 -13.42 -4.14
N ALA A 27 -11.67 -12.09 -4.07
CA ALA A 27 -12.44 -11.16 -4.91
C ALA A 27 -11.92 -11.03 -6.35
N GLY A 28 -10.92 -11.82 -6.76
CA GLY A 28 -10.43 -11.90 -8.14
C GLY A 28 -9.26 -10.99 -8.48
N MET A 29 -8.65 -10.31 -7.51
CA MET A 29 -7.45 -9.52 -7.76
C MET A 29 -6.23 -10.44 -8.00
N PRO A 30 -5.43 -10.22 -9.06
CA PRO A 30 -4.25 -11.03 -9.33
C PRO A 30 -3.26 -11.01 -8.17
N ALA A 31 -2.71 -12.17 -7.80
CA ALA A 31 -1.76 -12.24 -6.69
C ALA A 31 -0.51 -11.37 -6.91
N GLN A 32 -0.08 -11.19 -8.16
CA GLN A 32 1.05 -10.29 -8.51
C GLN A 32 0.74 -8.79 -8.31
N SER A 33 -0.53 -8.43 -8.14
CA SER A 33 -0.98 -7.06 -7.87
C SER A 33 -1.13 -6.77 -6.37
N ILE A 34 -0.87 -7.75 -5.51
CA ILE A 34 -1.06 -7.64 -4.06
C ILE A 34 0.28 -7.72 -3.36
N TYR A 35 0.65 -6.67 -2.65
CA TYR A 35 1.89 -6.56 -1.90
C TYR A 35 1.61 -6.44 -0.41
N HIS A 36 2.42 -7.10 0.41
CA HIS A 36 2.31 -7.06 1.86
C HIS A 36 3.63 -6.65 2.49
N PHE A 37 3.60 -5.68 3.40
CA PHE A 37 4.76 -5.24 4.16
C PHE A 37 4.43 -5.16 5.65
N PRO A 38 5.32 -5.63 6.55
CA PRO A 38 5.08 -5.48 7.99
C PRO A 38 5.18 -4.01 8.42
N GLU A 39 6.05 -3.23 7.77
CA GLU A 39 6.43 -1.88 8.20
C GLU A 39 6.36 -0.84 7.06
N ASN A 40 6.20 0.44 7.44
CA ASN A 40 6.13 1.57 6.50
C ASN A 40 7.35 1.66 5.59
N ARG A 41 8.53 1.30 6.10
CA ARG A 41 9.77 1.31 5.32
C ARG A 41 9.71 0.40 4.10
N GLY A 42 9.04 -0.76 4.21
CA GLY A 42 8.83 -1.67 3.09
C GLY A 42 7.93 -1.05 2.02
N VAL A 43 6.83 -0.43 2.45
CA VAL A 43 5.90 0.29 1.57
C VAL A 43 6.61 1.41 0.82
N ILE A 44 7.39 2.25 1.53
CA ILE A 44 8.09 3.38 0.92
C ILE A 44 9.15 2.91 -0.08
N ARG A 45 9.89 1.83 0.24
CA ARG A 45 10.85 1.25 -0.70
C ARG A 45 10.16 0.75 -1.97
N TRP A 46 9.01 0.09 -1.84
CA TRP A 46 8.25 -0.35 -3.00
C TRP A 46 7.74 0.83 -3.84
N MET A 47 7.25 1.90 -3.20
CA MET A 47 6.75 3.09 -3.89
C MET A 47 7.82 3.84 -4.69
N LYS A 48 9.09 3.81 -4.25
CA LYS A 48 10.22 4.42 -4.98
C LYS A 48 10.35 3.91 -6.41
N ASP A 49 10.11 2.62 -6.60
CA ASP A 49 10.32 1.96 -7.89
C ASP A 49 9.00 1.64 -8.60
N GLY A 50 7.89 1.52 -7.85
CA GLY A 50 6.60 1.03 -8.33
C GLY A 50 5.60 2.10 -8.75
N LEU A 51 5.83 3.37 -8.42
CA LEU A 51 4.92 4.47 -8.78
C LEU A 51 5.40 5.23 -10.01
N SER A 52 4.45 5.63 -10.85
CA SER A 52 4.64 6.47 -12.03
C SER A 52 3.88 7.78 -11.90
N GLY A 53 4.33 8.80 -12.65
CA GLY A 53 3.61 10.07 -12.73
C GLY A 53 2.20 9.86 -13.29
N GLY A 54 1.18 10.36 -12.57
CA GLY A 54 -0.23 10.23 -12.94
C GLY A 54 -1.01 9.17 -12.14
N ASP A 55 -0.32 8.35 -11.34
CA ASP A 55 -0.95 7.37 -10.47
C ASP A 55 -1.86 8.02 -9.42
N ARG A 56 -2.99 7.36 -9.12
CA ARG A 56 -3.93 7.77 -8.09
C ARG A 56 -3.76 6.89 -6.86
N ILE A 57 -3.41 7.50 -5.73
CA ILE A 57 -3.10 6.77 -4.50
C ILE A 57 -4.16 7.07 -3.44
N LEU A 58 -4.80 6.02 -2.92
CA LEU A 58 -5.65 6.09 -1.74
C LEU A 58 -4.91 5.52 -0.55
N ILE A 59 -4.77 6.33 0.51
CA ILE A 59 -4.15 5.89 1.76
C ILE A 59 -5.24 5.71 2.80
N LYS A 60 -5.33 4.50 3.35
CA LYS A 60 -6.22 4.18 4.47
C LYS A 60 -5.43 3.46 5.56
N GLY A 61 -5.67 3.86 6.81
CA GLY A 61 -5.14 3.20 7.99
C GLY A 61 -5.64 3.87 9.26
N SER A 62 -5.34 3.28 10.42
CA SER A 62 -5.58 3.91 11.72
C SER A 62 -4.42 4.84 12.08
N ARG A 63 -4.63 5.74 13.06
CA ARG A 63 -3.55 6.63 13.55
C ARG A 63 -2.35 5.85 14.11
N ALA A 64 -2.59 4.72 14.77
CA ALA A 64 -1.54 3.89 15.33
C ALA A 64 -0.61 3.27 14.27
N MET A 65 -1.05 3.20 13.00
CA MET A 65 -0.25 2.65 11.91
C MET A 65 0.79 3.63 11.36
N LYS A 66 0.83 4.87 11.86
CA LYS A 66 1.75 5.92 11.43
C LYS A 66 1.73 6.18 9.92
N MET A 67 0.53 6.24 9.34
CA MET A 67 0.36 6.44 7.89
C MET A 67 0.85 7.81 7.42
N GLU A 68 0.99 8.77 8.34
CA GLU A 68 1.61 10.08 8.10
C GLU A 68 3.02 9.96 7.51
N GLU A 69 3.79 8.92 7.84
CA GLU A 69 5.12 8.68 7.25
C GLU A 69 5.01 8.41 5.74
N ILE A 70 4.02 7.61 5.33
CA ILE A 70 3.75 7.29 3.92
C ILE A 70 3.25 8.54 3.17
N VAL A 71 2.32 9.29 3.78
CA VAL A 71 1.78 10.53 3.20
C VAL A 71 2.89 11.56 3.02
N ALA A 72 3.75 11.72 4.01
CA ALA A 72 4.79 12.73 3.99
C ALA A 72 5.89 12.38 2.98
N TYR A 73 6.23 11.10 2.81
CA TYR A 73 7.07 10.64 1.70
C TYR A 73 6.48 11.02 0.33
N LEU A 74 5.20 10.78 0.10
CA LEU A 74 4.53 11.12 -1.18
C LEU A 74 4.45 12.62 -1.45
N LYS A 75 4.54 13.46 -0.40
CA LYS A 75 4.61 14.92 -0.52
C LYS A 75 6.03 15.44 -0.79
N GLY A 76 7.02 14.55 -0.96
CA GLY A 76 8.41 14.91 -1.20
C GLY A 76 9.24 15.13 0.07
N GLY A 77 8.77 14.66 1.23
CA GLY A 77 9.59 14.63 2.44
C GLY A 77 10.57 13.45 2.40
N ASP A 78 11.85 13.72 2.68
CA ASP A 78 12.85 12.67 2.88
C ASP A 78 12.75 12.13 4.32
N PHE A 79 12.20 10.92 4.49
CA PHE A 79 12.05 10.25 5.79
C PHE A 79 13.13 9.20 6.07
N PHE A 80 14.09 9.06 5.15
CA PHE A 80 15.22 8.14 5.29
C PHE A 80 16.51 8.85 4.84
N GLY A 81 16.88 9.87 5.61
CA GLY A 81 18.26 10.33 5.71
C GLY A 81 19.02 9.49 6.74
#